data_AF-A0A382BYM4-F1
#
_entry.id   AF-A0A382BYM4-F1
#
_cell.length_a   1.000
_cell.length_b   1.000
_cell.length_c   1.000
_cell.angle_alpha   90.00
_cell.angle_beta   90.00
_cell.angle_gamma   90.00
#
_symmetry.space_group_name_H-M   'P 1'
#
loop_
_entity.id
_entity.type
_entity.pdbx_description
1 polymer ?
#
loop_
_entity_poly.entity_id
_entity_poly.type
_entity_poly.pdbx_seq_one_letter_code
_entity_poly.pdbx_strand_id
1 'polypeptide(L)'
;MNSQIKWFVPILFSISVVATSTLASEWELLNDSSSVRFIGVQEGSAFRGRFEDFSATISFDADSPSHGKIIGVVRVESVNSGDQERDSTLLDAEWFYPEKYPESRFESERIEELSDGTFQAHGQLTLRGETGPVTMDFSFETSDLEAHLSGSFEIKRLDFGVGWPATNWVGDEVFVQIELDLEGQ
;
A
#
# COMPACT_ATOMS: atom_id res chain seq x y z
N MET A 1 48.96 66.46 12.16
CA MET A 1 49.37 65.14 12.71
C MET A 1 48.28 64.71 13.67
N ASN A 2 47.41 63.72 13.45
CA ASN A 2 47.45 62.48 12.67
C ASN A 2 46.00 62.14 12.21
N SER A 3 45.72 61.89 10.93
CA SER A 3 45.68 60.57 10.25
C SER A 3 44.69 59.58 10.90
N GLN A 4 43.46 59.45 10.36
CA GLN A 4 42.96 58.38 9.44
C GLN A 4 42.57 57.06 10.13
N ILE A 5 41.38 56.54 9.81
CA ILE A 5 41.07 55.21 9.23
C ILE A 5 39.54 55.06 9.23
N LYS A 6 38.92 55.04 8.04
CA LYS A 6 37.52 54.64 7.85
C LYS A 6 37.50 53.15 7.47
N TRP A 7 36.90 52.32 8.31
CA TRP A 7 36.76 50.89 8.08
C TRP A 7 35.56 50.64 7.16
N PHE A 8 35.79 50.07 5.98
CA PHE A 8 34.75 49.60 5.06
C PHE A 8 34.42 48.15 5.42
N VAL A 9 33.19 47.89 5.87
CA VAL A 9 32.68 46.53 6.07
C VAL A 9 31.88 46.13 4.83
N PRO A 10 32.24 45.09 4.08
CA PRO A 10 31.42 44.60 2.98
C PRO A 10 30.22 43.84 3.57
N ILE A 11 29.01 44.25 3.20
CA ILE A 11 27.77 43.53 3.50
C ILE A 11 27.72 42.34 2.54
N LEU A 12 27.95 41.13 3.08
CA LEU A 12 27.69 39.87 2.37
C LEU A 12 26.18 39.63 2.34
N PHE A 13 25.60 39.71 1.14
CA PHE A 13 24.20 39.37 0.90
C PHE A 13 24.10 37.85 0.77
N SER A 14 23.74 37.16 1.86
CA SER A 14 23.42 35.72 1.81
C SER A 14 22.08 35.53 1.11
N ILE A 15 22.11 34.96 -0.09
CA ILE A 15 20.92 34.46 -0.77
C ILE A 15 20.58 33.11 -0.13
N SER A 16 19.55 33.08 0.71
CA SER A 16 18.95 31.82 1.18
C SER A 16 18.06 31.29 0.07
N VAL A 17 18.48 30.19 -0.57
CA VAL A 17 17.60 29.38 -1.41
C VAL A 17 16.67 28.62 -0.47
N VAL A 18 15.39 29.01 -0.43
CA VAL A 18 14.36 28.19 0.24
C VAL A 18 14.05 27.05 -0.72
N ALA A 19 14.52 25.85 -0.40
CA ALA A 19 14.08 24.65 -1.08
C ALA A 19 12.64 24.37 -0.64
N THR A 20 11.68 24.58 -1.52
CA THR A 20 10.32 24.07 -1.35
C THR A 20 10.37 22.56 -1.58
N SER A 21 10.34 21.78 -0.51
CA SER A 21 10.01 20.35 -0.62
C SER A 21 8.57 20.27 -1.11
N THR A 22 8.36 19.88 -2.36
CA THR A 22 7.05 19.44 -2.85
C THR A 22 6.70 18.17 -2.08
N LEU A 23 5.88 18.29 -1.04
CA LEU A 23 5.30 17.13 -0.37
C LEU A 23 4.24 16.55 -1.30
N ALA A 24 4.23 15.22 -1.45
CA ALA A 24 3.19 14.54 -2.22
C ALA A 24 1.83 14.75 -1.53
N SER A 25 0.76 14.87 -2.33
CA SER A 25 -0.61 15.11 -1.85
C SER A 25 -1.04 14.02 -0.86
N GLU A 26 -1.57 14.42 0.29
CA GLU A 26 -2.13 13.50 1.29
C GLU A 26 -3.60 13.21 0.96
N TRP A 27 -3.97 11.93 1.04
CA TRP A 27 -5.28 11.43 0.66
C TRP A 27 -5.95 10.69 1.83
N GLU A 28 -7.22 11.02 2.10
CA GLU A 28 -8.07 10.33 3.08
C GLU A 28 -8.88 9.22 2.41
N LEU A 29 -8.99 8.06 3.07
CA LEU A 29 -9.69 6.89 2.56
C LEU A 29 -11.20 6.97 2.80
N LEU A 30 -11.99 6.75 1.74
CA LEU A 30 -13.45 6.60 1.82
C LEU A 30 -13.80 5.10 1.91
N ASN A 31 -13.88 4.56 3.13
CA ASN A 31 -14.07 3.12 3.36
C ASN A 31 -15.32 2.53 2.68
N ASP A 32 -16.45 3.26 2.67
CA ASP A 32 -17.74 2.72 2.20
C ASP A 32 -17.77 2.40 0.69
N SER A 33 -16.92 3.05 -0.10
CA SER A 33 -16.80 2.81 -1.54
C SER A 33 -15.48 2.12 -1.93
N SER A 34 -14.65 1.81 -0.94
CA SER A 34 -13.36 1.13 -1.12
C SER A 34 -13.45 -0.38 -0.86
N SER A 35 -12.47 -1.14 -1.34
CA SER A 35 -12.38 -2.58 -1.06
C SER A 35 -10.96 -3.14 -1.18
N VAL A 36 -10.65 -4.11 -0.32
CA VAL A 36 -9.50 -5.01 -0.46
C VAL A 36 -10.02 -6.43 -0.62
N ARG A 37 -9.74 -7.04 -1.77
CA ARG A 37 -10.26 -8.36 -2.17
C ARG A 37 -9.11 -9.29 -2.53
N PHE A 38 -9.39 -10.59 -2.43
CA PHE A 38 -8.48 -11.62 -2.92
C PHE A 38 -9.23 -12.72 -3.64
N ILE A 39 -8.51 -13.43 -4.50
CA ILE A 39 -8.99 -14.58 -5.25
C ILE A 39 -8.04 -15.74 -4.97
N GLY A 40 -8.58 -16.78 -4.35
CA GLY A 40 -7.88 -18.06 -4.15
C GLY A 40 -8.52 -19.16 -4.98
N VAL A 41 -7.84 -20.31 -5.07
CA VAL A 41 -8.38 -21.51 -5.73
C VAL A 41 -8.49 -22.64 -4.71
N GLN A 42 -9.67 -23.24 -4.59
CA GLN A 42 -9.92 -24.42 -3.76
C GLN A 42 -10.48 -25.54 -4.66
N GLU A 43 -9.83 -26.70 -4.65
CA GLU A 43 -10.20 -27.88 -5.44
C GLU A 43 -10.42 -27.55 -6.93
N GLY A 44 -9.58 -26.67 -7.48
CA GLY A 44 -9.64 -26.23 -8.88
C GLY A 44 -10.69 -25.16 -9.17
N SER A 45 -11.48 -24.72 -8.18
CA SER A 45 -12.47 -23.66 -8.33
C SER A 45 -12.01 -22.36 -7.67
N ALA A 46 -12.13 -21.25 -8.39
CA ALA A 46 -11.83 -19.94 -7.83
C ALA A 46 -12.90 -19.51 -6.82
N PHE A 47 -12.48 -18.97 -5.68
CA PHE A 47 -13.33 -18.30 -4.71
C PHE A 47 -12.82 -16.88 -4.48
N ARG A 48 -13.72 -15.99 -4.05
CA ARG A 48 -13.40 -14.59 -3.76
C ARG A 48 -13.56 -14.36 -2.28
N GLY A 49 -12.62 -13.63 -1.69
CA GLY A 49 -12.75 -13.08 -0.35
C GLY A 49 -12.50 -11.59 -0.35
N ARG A 50 -12.91 -10.94 0.74
CA ARG A 50 -12.61 -9.54 1.04
C ARG A 50 -12.26 -9.38 2.51
N PHE A 51 -11.59 -8.29 2.84
CA PHE A 51 -11.45 -7.82 4.22
C PHE A 51 -12.42 -6.67 4.43
N GLU A 52 -13.25 -6.75 5.46
CA GLU A 52 -14.25 -5.74 5.78
C GLU A 52 -13.68 -4.59 6.63
N ASP A 53 -12.52 -4.79 7.25
CA ASP A 53 -11.84 -3.81 8.08
C ASP A 53 -10.40 -3.60 7.57
N PHE A 54 -10.19 -2.42 7.00
CA PHE A 54 -8.90 -2.00 6.45
C PHE A 54 -8.73 -0.48 6.54
N SER A 55 -7.47 -0.06 6.45
CA SER A 55 -7.07 1.34 6.43
C SER A 55 -5.93 1.54 5.43
N ALA A 56 -5.79 2.78 4.96
CA ALA A 56 -4.70 3.18 4.08
C ALA A 56 -4.15 4.53 4.49
N THR A 57 -2.84 4.72 4.31
CA THR A 57 -2.18 6.03 4.35
C THR A 57 -1.50 6.22 3.01
N ILE A 58 -1.96 7.22 2.26
CA ILE A 58 -1.52 7.47 0.89
C ILE A 58 -1.05 8.91 0.79
N SER A 59 0.22 9.07 0.45
CA SER A 59 0.80 10.33 0.01
C SER A 59 1.30 10.09 -1.40
N PHE A 60 0.63 10.61 -2.42
CA PHE A 60 0.95 10.29 -3.81
C PHE A 60 0.60 11.46 -4.74
N ASP A 61 1.54 11.73 -5.65
CA ASP A 61 1.42 12.71 -6.74
C ASP A 61 1.91 12.02 -8.02
N ALA A 62 1.03 11.93 -9.02
CA ALA A 62 1.32 11.29 -10.30
C ALA A 62 2.44 12.00 -11.08
N ASP A 63 2.63 13.31 -10.87
CA ASP A 63 3.72 14.08 -11.50
C ASP A 63 5.07 13.88 -10.79
N SER A 64 5.07 13.28 -9.60
CA SER A 64 6.26 13.02 -8.78
C SER A 64 6.17 11.70 -8.00
N PRO A 65 5.99 10.56 -8.69
CA PRO A 65 5.65 9.28 -8.06
C PRO A 65 6.75 8.78 -7.12
N SER A 66 8.02 9.14 -7.37
CA SER A 66 9.16 8.73 -6.56
C SER A 66 9.16 9.29 -5.13
N HIS A 67 8.37 10.33 -4.84
CA HIS A 67 8.15 10.85 -3.50
C HIS A 67 6.94 10.21 -2.80
N GLY A 68 6.21 9.34 -3.51
CA GLY A 68 5.00 8.73 -3.03
C GLY A 68 5.24 7.65 -1.97
N LYS A 69 4.24 7.47 -1.12
CA LYS A 69 4.16 6.45 -0.08
C LYS A 69 2.74 5.88 -0.03
N ILE A 70 2.64 4.56 -0.10
CA ILE A 70 1.40 3.81 0.10
C ILE A 70 1.64 2.83 1.24
N ILE A 71 0.78 2.92 2.26
CA ILE A 71 0.70 1.96 3.36
C ILE A 71 -0.72 1.45 3.41
N GLY A 72 -0.90 0.13 3.37
CA GLY A 72 -2.21 -0.52 3.52
C GLY A 72 -2.17 -1.49 4.70
N VAL A 73 -3.23 -1.51 5.50
CA VAL A 73 -3.39 -2.45 6.63
C VAL A 73 -4.77 -3.07 6.56
N VAL A 74 -4.85 -4.39 6.68
CA VAL A 74 -6.11 -5.12 6.83
C VAL A 74 -6.13 -5.85 8.18
N ARG A 75 -7.29 -5.87 8.86
CA ARG A 75 -7.50 -6.77 10.00
C ARG A 75 -7.94 -8.13 9.46
N VAL A 76 -7.14 -9.16 9.70
CA VAL A 76 -7.37 -10.47 9.07
C VAL A 76 -8.62 -11.18 9.60
N GLU A 77 -9.07 -10.81 10.81
CA GLU A 77 -10.32 -11.30 11.39
C GLU A 77 -11.57 -10.86 10.62
N SER A 78 -11.47 -9.78 9.83
CA SER A 78 -12.57 -9.23 9.03
C SER A 78 -12.77 -9.95 7.69
N VAL A 79 -12.12 -11.11 7.51
CA VAL A 79 -12.22 -11.87 6.26
C VAL A 79 -13.64 -12.36 6.03
N ASN A 80 -14.11 -12.18 4.79
CA ASN A 80 -15.42 -12.65 4.34
C ASN A 80 -15.32 -13.18 2.91
N SER A 81 -15.57 -14.48 2.73
CA SER A 81 -15.68 -15.14 1.43
C SER A 81 -17.12 -15.48 1.03
N GLY A 82 -18.09 -15.13 1.88
CA GLY A 82 -19.50 -15.48 1.71
C GLY A 82 -19.82 -16.94 2.09
N ASP A 83 -18.87 -17.64 2.69
CA ASP A 83 -18.97 -19.05 3.09
C ASP A 83 -18.41 -19.19 4.51
N GLN A 84 -19.32 -19.47 5.45
CA GLN A 84 -19.00 -19.46 6.87
C GLN A 84 -17.96 -20.52 7.27
N GLU A 85 -17.92 -21.66 6.59
CA GLU A 85 -16.97 -22.73 6.90
C GLU A 85 -15.56 -22.35 6.45
N ARG A 86 -15.45 -21.76 5.26
CA ARG A 86 -14.17 -21.23 4.77
C ARG A 86 -13.68 -20.06 5.60
N ASP A 87 -14.58 -19.14 5.95
CA ASP A 87 -14.23 -17.99 6.78
C ASP A 87 -13.73 -18.43 8.16
N SER A 88 -14.40 -19.41 8.79
CA SER A 88 -13.90 -20.03 10.02
C SER A 88 -12.52 -20.66 9.84
N THR A 89 -12.31 -21.41 8.75
CA THR A 89 -11.02 -22.06 8.47
C THR A 89 -9.90 -21.05 8.26
N LEU A 90 -10.17 -19.93 7.56
CA LEU A 90 -9.17 -18.89 7.31
C LEU A 90 -8.67 -18.23 8.61
N LEU A 91 -9.45 -18.30 9.70
CA LEU A 91 -9.09 -17.78 11.01
C LEU A 91 -8.31 -18.78 11.89
N ASP A 92 -8.16 -20.04 11.47
CA ASP A 92 -7.41 -21.04 12.22
C ASP A 92 -5.91 -20.72 12.31
N ALA A 93 -5.23 -21.39 13.24
CA ALA A 93 -3.81 -21.15 13.55
C ALA A 93 -2.86 -21.43 12.37
N GLU A 94 -3.24 -22.37 11.50
CA GLU A 94 -2.54 -22.73 10.28
C GLU A 94 -2.73 -21.71 9.16
N TRP A 95 -3.77 -20.86 9.24
CA TRP A 95 -4.11 -19.83 8.25
C TRP A 95 -3.73 -18.44 8.78
N PHE A 96 -4.65 -17.47 8.83
CA PHE A 96 -4.30 -16.11 9.22
C PHE A 96 -3.93 -15.98 10.70
N TYR A 97 -4.52 -16.80 11.57
CA TYR A 97 -4.26 -16.82 13.01
C TYR A 97 -4.31 -15.43 13.68
N PRO A 98 -5.47 -14.74 13.67
CA PRO A 98 -5.62 -13.35 14.13
C PRO A 98 -5.20 -13.13 15.59
N GLU A 99 -5.35 -14.14 16.46
CA GLU A 99 -4.94 -14.04 17.87
C GLU A 99 -3.45 -13.72 18.03
N LYS A 100 -2.62 -14.17 17.08
CA LYS A 100 -1.17 -13.93 17.07
C LYS A 100 -0.75 -12.89 16.04
N TYR A 101 -1.45 -12.83 14.91
CA TYR A 101 -1.16 -11.96 13.77
C TYR A 101 -2.43 -11.22 13.34
N PRO A 102 -2.88 -10.20 14.10
CA PRO A 102 -4.17 -9.57 13.87
C PRO A 102 -4.25 -8.78 12.56
N GLU A 103 -3.11 -8.36 12.04
CA GLU A 103 -3.02 -7.48 10.88
C GLU A 103 -2.07 -8.03 9.81
N SER A 104 -2.41 -7.75 8.56
CA SER A 104 -1.50 -7.83 7.42
C SER A 104 -1.24 -6.42 6.91
N ARG A 105 0.01 -6.12 6.57
CA ARG A 105 0.48 -4.77 6.23
C ARG A 105 1.32 -4.76 4.97
N PHE A 106 0.96 -3.93 4.02
CA PHE A 106 1.80 -3.55 2.89
C PHE A 106 2.40 -2.17 3.12
N GLU A 107 3.68 -2.00 2.77
CA GLU A 107 4.36 -0.71 2.83
C GLU A 107 5.26 -0.53 1.61
N SER A 108 5.00 0.50 0.80
CA SER A 108 5.82 0.83 -0.37
C SER A 108 7.19 1.38 0.04
N GLU A 109 8.22 0.99 -0.69
CA GLU A 109 9.59 1.48 -0.58
C GLU A 109 9.95 2.41 -1.74
N ARG A 110 9.38 2.14 -2.92
CA ARG A 110 9.61 2.89 -4.15
C ARG A 110 8.40 2.82 -5.05
N ILE A 111 8.03 3.94 -5.64
CA ILE A 111 6.98 4.00 -6.65
C ILE A 111 7.57 4.56 -7.95
N GLU A 112 7.21 3.97 -9.09
CA GLU A 112 7.63 4.40 -10.42
C GLU A 112 6.47 4.42 -11.40
N GLU A 113 6.55 5.31 -12.38
CA GLU A 113 5.62 5.37 -13.51
C GLU A 113 6.10 4.43 -14.63
N LEU A 114 5.15 3.76 -15.27
CA LEU A 114 5.37 2.89 -16.42
C LEU A 114 5.06 3.63 -17.73
N SER A 115 5.53 3.07 -18.85
CA SER A 115 5.38 3.71 -20.16
C SER A 115 3.94 3.88 -20.66
N ASP A 116 2.99 3.18 -20.05
CA ASP A 116 1.56 3.24 -20.37
C ASP A 116 0.76 4.19 -19.46
N GLY A 117 1.44 4.90 -18.55
CA GLY A 117 0.84 5.85 -17.60
C GLY A 117 0.30 5.19 -16.33
N THR A 118 0.52 3.90 -16.12
CA THR A 118 0.28 3.23 -14.84
C THR A 118 1.50 3.30 -13.93
N PHE A 119 1.40 2.79 -12.71
CA PHE A 119 2.46 2.86 -11.72
C PHE A 119 2.77 1.50 -11.11
N GLN A 120 4.00 1.35 -10.62
CA GLN A 120 4.42 0.21 -9.80
C GLN A 120 4.88 0.68 -8.43
N ALA A 121 4.23 0.19 -7.38
CA ALA A 121 4.68 0.32 -6.01
C ALA A 121 5.43 -0.96 -5.59
N HIS A 122 6.75 -0.85 -5.48
CA HIS A 122 7.62 -1.89 -4.92
C HIS A 122 7.63 -1.73 -3.41
N GLY A 123 7.24 -2.77 -2.68
CA GLY A 123 7.11 -2.69 -1.23
C GLY A 123 7.25 -4.03 -0.54
N GLN A 124 7.07 -3.99 0.77
CA GLN A 124 7.13 -5.15 1.64
C GLN A 124 5.72 -5.48 2.14
N LEU A 125 5.27 -6.71 1.91
CA LEU A 125 4.08 -7.27 2.53
C LEU A 125 4.49 -8.04 3.78
N THR A 126 3.85 -7.77 4.91
CA THR A 126 3.92 -8.59 6.11
C THR A 126 2.59 -9.28 6.32
N LEU A 127 2.58 -10.62 6.29
CA LEU A 127 1.40 -11.44 6.45
C LEU A 127 1.75 -12.63 7.36
N ARG A 128 0.95 -12.85 8.40
CA ARG A 128 1.18 -13.92 9.40
C ARG A 128 2.58 -13.87 10.04
N GLY A 129 3.14 -12.67 10.18
CA GLY A 129 4.45 -12.42 10.77
C GLY A 129 5.65 -12.68 9.85
N GLU A 130 5.41 -13.15 8.62
CA GLU A 130 6.44 -13.26 7.58
C GLU A 130 6.42 -12.01 6.70
N THR A 131 7.59 -11.49 6.32
CA THR A 131 7.72 -10.30 5.48
C THR A 131 8.44 -10.63 4.17
N GLY A 132 7.87 -10.23 3.03
CA GLY A 132 8.44 -10.48 1.71
C GLY A 132 8.15 -9.35 0.71
N PRO A 133 8.97 -9.22 -0.35
CA PRO A 133 8.78 -8.20 -1.37
C PRO A 133 7.56 -8.51 -2.24
N VAL A 134 6.78 -7.48 -2.55
CA VAL A 134 5.65 -7.51 -3.47
C VAL A 134 5.67 -6.25 -4.33
N THR A 135 5.35 -6.40 -5.61
CA THR A 135 5.15 -5.27 -6.53
C THR A 135 3.66 -5.16 -6.82
N MET A 136 3.08 -4.01 -6.48
CA MET A 136 1.70 -3.66 -6.80
C MET A 136 1.67 -2.81 -8.06
N ASP A 137 1.04 -3.32 -9.11
CA ASP A 137 0.68 -2.54 -10.28
C ASP A 137 -0.61 -1.76 -9.95
N PHE A 138 -0.65 -0.47 -10.23
CA PHE A 138 -1.83 0.35 -9.97
C PHE A 138 -2.01 1.51 -10.94
N SER A 139 -3.26 1.94 -11.13
CA SER A 139 -3.61 3.23 -11.71
C SER A 139 -4.03 4.21 -10.60
N PHE A 140 -3.86 5.50 -10.89
CA PHE A 140 -4.28 6.57 -9.99
C PHE A 140 -4.95 7.66 -10.81
N GLU A 141 -6.26 7.78 -10.69
CA GLU A 141 -7.08 8.74 -11.42
C GLU A 141 -7.52 9.85 -10.48
N THR A 142 -7.32 11.11 -10.84
CA THR A 142 -7.70 12.26 -10.02
C THR A 142 -8.75 13.11 -10.73
N SER A 143 -9.75 13.58 -9.98
CA SER A 143 -10.74 14.55 -10.43
C SER A 143 -11.00 15.55 -9.31
N ASP A 144 -10.56 16.80 -9.48
CA ASP A 144 -10.62 17.85 -8.46
C ASP A 144 -9.95 17.43 -7.13
N LEU A 145 -10.74 17.20 -6.08
CA LEU A 145 -10.28 16.74 -4.77
C LEU A 145 -10.58 15.25 -4.53
N GLU A 146 -11.02 14.52 -5.55
CA GLU A 146 -11.27 13.09 -5.48
C GLU A 146 -10.16 12.34 -6.22
N ALA A 147 -9.80 11.17 -5.73
CA ALA A 147 -8.93 10.24 -6.45
C ALA A 147 -9.43 8.80 -6.33
N HIS A 148 -9.15 8.02 -7.36
CA HIS A 148 -9.42 6.59 -7.41
C HIS A 148 -8.13 5.83 -7.66
N LEU A 149 -7.78 4.91 -6.76
CA LEU A 149 -6.66 3.99 -6.90
C LEU A 149 -7.20 2.59 -7.20
N SER A 150 -6.83 2.05 -8.37
CA SER A 150 -7.11 0.66 -8.74
C SER A 150 -5.79 -0.11 -8.81
N GLY A 151 -5.59 -1.06 -7.90
CA GLY A 151 -4.33 -1.76 -7.70
C GLY A 151 -4.47 -3.27 -7.65
N SER A 152 -3.41 -3.97 -8.02
CA SER A 152 -3.36 -5.42 -7.88
C SER A 152 -1.94 -5.97 -7.73
N PHE A 153 -1.85 -7.16 -7.15
CA PHE A 153 -0.63 -7.96 -7.12
C PHE A 153 -0.96 -9.43 -6.89
N GLU A 154 0.00 -10.31 -7.14
CA GLU A 154 -0.09 -11.73 -6.84
C GLU A 154 0.93 -12.13 -5.76
N ILE A 155 0.54 -13.02 -4.86
CA ILE A 155 1.43 -13.62 -3.87
C ILE A 155 1.33 -15.15 -3.90
N LYS A 156 2.33 -15.80 -3.33
CA LYS A 156 2.24 -17.21 -2.92
C LYS A 156 1.94 -17.28 -1.44
N ARG A 157 0.79 -17.83 -1.06
CA ARG A 157 0.36 -17.88 0.34
C ARG A 157 1.35 -18.66 1.22
N LEU A 158 2.05 -19.64 0.66
CA LEU A 158 3.00 -20.46 1.39
C LEU A 158 4.30 -19.72 1.73
N ASP A 159 4.67 -18.69 0.96
CA ASP A 159 5.83 -17.83 1.28
C ASP A 159 5.60 -17.04 2.58
N PHE A 160 4.32 -16.84 2.95
CA PHE A 160 3.89 -16.20 4.20
C PHE A 160 3.40 -17.20 5.25
N GLY A 161 3.56 -18.50 4.99
CA GLY A 161 3.12 -19.57 5.89
C GLY A 161 1.61 -19.66 6.08
N VAL A 162 0.81 -19.17 5.13
CA VAL A 162 -0.66 -19.20 5.22
C VAL A 162 -1.21 -20.50 4.63
N GLY A 163 -1.81 -21.31 5.49
CA GLY A 163 -2.49 -22.57 5.15
C GLY A 163 -1.54 -23.74 4.94
N TRP A 164 -2.10 -24.89 4.56
CA TRP A 164 -1.36 -26.14 4.40
C TRP A 164 -0.58 -26.20 3.07
N PRO A 165 0.53 -26.95 2.98
CA PRO A 165 1.33 -27.07 1.75
C PRO A 165 0.67 -27.89 0.63
N ALA A 166 -0.53 -28.43 0.85
CA ALA A 166 -1.26 -29.23 -0.15
C ALA A 166 -1.86 -28.35 -1.26
N THR A 167 -1.02 -27.97 -2.23
CA THR A 167 -1.41 -27.04 -3.31
C THR A 167 -2.40 -27.61 -4.32
N ASN A 168 -2.59 -28.93 -4.32
CA ASN A 168 -3.63 -29.61 -5.09
C ASN A 168 -5.03 -29.40 -4.48
N TRP A 169 -5.12 -29.01 -3.21
CA TRP A 169 -6.37 -28.71 -2.52
C TRP A 169 -6.64 -27.22 -2.46
N VAL A 170 -5.66 -26.41 -2.04
CA VAL A 170 -5.74 -24.94 -2.13
C VAL A 170 -4.55 -24.44 -2.92
N GLY A 171 -4.81 -23.76 -4.03
CA GLY A 171 -3.76 -23.13 -4.85
C GLY A 171 -2.82 -22.26 -4.01
N ASP A 172 -1.56 -22.17 -4.45
CA ASP A 172 -0.57 -21.34 -3.77
C ASP A 172 -0.68 -19.87 -4.16
N GLU A 173 -0.93 -19.63 -5.46
CA GLU A 173 -1.16 -18.31 -6.03
C GLU A 173 -2.46 -17.71 -5.51
N VAL A 174 -2.36 -16.49 -4.99
CA VAL A 174 -3.48 -15.66 -4.53
C VAL A 174 -3.35 -14.30 -5.19
N PHE A 175 -4.37 -13.94 -5.97
CA PHE A 175 -4.46 -12.63 -6.58
C PHE A 175 -5.14 -11.66 -5.61
N VAL A 176 -4.57 -10.48 -5.42
CA VAL A 176 -5.10 -9.42 -4.55
C VAL A 176 -5.50 -8.23 -5.42
N GLN A 177 -6.70 -7.70 -5.17
CA GLN A 177 -7.24 -6.52 -5.82
C GLN A 177 -7.58 -5.47 -4.77
N ILE A 178 -7.22 -4.23 -5.06
CA ILE A 178 -7.42 -3.07 -4.20
C ILE A 178 -8.14 -2.01 -5.05
N GLU A 179 -9.26 -1.52 -4.55
CA GLU A 179 -9.98 -0.39 -5.14
C GLU A 179 -10.20 0.62 -4.03
N LEU A 180 -9.63 1.82 -4.11
CA LEU A 180 -9.77 2.84 -3.08
C LEU A 180 -10.32 4.12 -3.71
N ASP A 181 -11.37 4.65 -3.11
CA ASP A 181 -11.79 6.03 -3.34
C ASP A 181 -11.22 6.90 -2.24
N LEU A 182 -10.70 8.06 -2.64
CA LEU A 182 -9.91 8.94 -1.81
C LEU A 182 -10.38 10.39 -1.94
N GLU A 183 -10.29 11.14 -0.84
CA GLU A 183 -10.54 12.58 -0.81
C GLU A 183 -9.26 13.33 -0.41
N GLY A 184 -8.90 14.35 -1.17
CA GLY A 184 -7.73 15.19 -0.94
C GLY A 184 -7.99 16.23 0.13
N GLN A 185 -6.94 16.58 0.90
CA GLN A 185 -7.00 17.58 1.95
C GLN A 185 -6.76 19.02 1.49
#